data_AF-A0A2S6GL83-F1
#
_entry.id   AF-A0A2S6GL83-F1
#
_cell.length_a   1.000
_cell.length_b   1.000
_cell.length_c   1.000
_cell.angle_alpha   90.00
_cell.angle_beta   90.00
_cell.angle_gamma   90.00
#
_symmetry.space_group_name_H-M   'P 1'
#
loop_
_entity.id
_entity.type
_entity.pdbx_description
1 polymer ?
#
loop_
_entity_poly.entity_id
_entity_poly.type
_entity_poly.pdbx_seq_one_letter_code
_entity_poly.pdbx_strand_id
1 'polypeptide(L)'
;MVHPLGDAGKVSELASDNTESIALHLDEAGVSVDLPRPAHAGDQVQGVPYRPVEFRDDDLPTALERAASWLRRTQEWLGEPVDVIAIHLDYDDGENRPYYDVKLLCNEEDLAGAPIALREHVAKSAPGQG
;
A
#
# COMPACT_ATOMS: atom_id res chain seq x y z
N MET A 1 -3.39 40.05 -21.93
CA MET A 1 -4.39 39.98 -20.84
C MET A 1 -5.31 38.83 -21.22
N VAL A 2 -5.27 37.64 -20.63
CA VAL A 2 -4.86 37.17 -19.30
C VAL A 2 -4.35 35.71 -19.41
N HIS A 3 -3.43 35.33 -18.51
CA HIS A 3 -3.03 33.94 -18.26
C HIS A 3 -4.11 33.22 -17.43
N PRO A 4 -4.28 31.89 -17.56
CA PRO A 4 -5.11 31.13 -16.63
C PRO A 4 -4.32 30.93 -15.32
N LEU A 5 -4.90 31.36 -14.20
CA LEU A 5 -4.43 31.03 -12.86
C LEU A 5 -5.56 30.24 -12.19
N GLY A 6 -5.25 29.03 -11.75
CA GLY A 6 -6.19 28.17 -11.05
C GLY A 6 -5.57 26.80 -10.76
N ASP A 7 -4.35 26.80 -10.24
CA ASP A 7 -3.80 25.61 -9.58
C ASP A 7 -4.44 25.53 -8.19
N ALA A 8 -5.47 24.70 -8.09
CA ALA A 8 -6.17 24.43 -6.84
C ALA A 8 -5.45 23.28 -6.13
N GLY A 9 -4.38 23.60 -5.41
CA GLY A 9 -3.71 22.66 -4.52
C GLY A 9 -4.70 22.06 -3.51
N LYS A 10 -4.63 20.74 -3.34
CA LYS A 10 -5.56 19.96 -2.51
C LYS A 10 -5.17 20.10 -1.04
N VAL A 11 -6.02 20.75 -0.25
CA VAL A 11 -5.82 20.91 1.21
C VAL A 11 -6.40 19.68 1.92
N SER A 12 -5.57 18.99 2.72
CA SER A 12 -6.00 17.87 3.56
C SER A 12 -5.80 18.22 5.04
N GLU A 13 -6.80 17.97 5.87
CA GLU A 13 -6.83 18.30 7.29
C GLU A 13 -6.66 17.02 8.12
N LEU A 14 -5.69 17.00 9.05
CA LEU A 14 -5.51 15.91 10.02
C LEU A 14 -6.05 16.38 11.38
N ALA A 15 -7.04 15.67 11.92
CA ALA A 15 -7.56 15.95 13.25
C ALA A 15 -6.57 15.47 14.32
N SER A 16 -6.13 16.37 15.20
CA SER A 16 -5.41 16.05 16.44
C SER A 16 -6.26 16.50 17.63
N ASP A 17 -6.30 15.72 18.69
CA ASP A 17 -7.08 15.92 19.93
C ASP A 17 -6.65 17.16 20.77
N ASN A 18 -5.96 18.12 20.17
CA ASN A 18 -5.64 19.42 20.76
C ASN A 18 -5.65 20.47 19.63
N THR A 19 -6.63 21.37 19.67
CA THR A 19 -7.15 22.11 18.51
C THR A 19 -6.23 23.23 18.00
N GLU A 20 -5.21 22.86 17.23
CA GLU A 20 -4.69 23.67 16.11
C GLU A 20 -4.65 22.76 14.87
N SER A 21 -5.55 22.99 13.92
CA SER A 21 -5.59 22.27 12.65
C SER A 21 -4.36 22.68 11.81
N ILE A 22 -3.40 21.77 11.64
CA ILE A 22 -2.26 21.99 10.75
C ILE A 22 -2.75 21.78 9.31
N ALA A 23 -2.85 22.86 8.54
CA ALA A 23 -3.17 22.80 7.13
C ALA A 23 -1.95 22.29 6.35
N LEU A 24 -2.08 21.14 5.69
CA LEU A 24 -1.01 20.57 4.86
C LEU A 24 -1.04 21.19 3.45
N HIS A 25 0.11 21.71 3.00
CA HIS A 25 0.32 22.14 1.62
C HIS A 25 0.93 20.98 0.82
N LEU A 26 0.09 20.29 0.05
CA LEU A 26 0.48 19.10 -0.71
C LEU A 26 0.45 19.37 -2.22
N ASP A 27 1.31 18.69 -2.96
CA ASP A 27 1.32 18.65 -4.42
C ASP A 27 0.22 17.72 -4.98
N GLU A 28 0.18 17.55 -6.31
CA GLU A 28 -0.75 16.61 -6.98
C GLU A 28 -0.54 15.14 -6.58
N ALA A 29 0.66 14.78 -6.08
CA ALA A 29 0.99 13.44 -5.60
C ALA A 29 0.67 13.23 -4.11
N GLY A 30 0.14 14.25 -3.40
CA GLY A 30 -0.15 14.18 -1.97
C GLY A 30 1.09 14.31 -1.08
N VAL A 31 2.19 14.83 -1.61
CA VAL A 31 3.47 15.04 -0.93
C VAL A 31 3.60 16.52 -0.58
N SER A 32 4.18 16.84 0.58
CA SER A 32 4.43 18.23 0.98
C SER A 32 5.21 18.98 -0.11
N VAL A 33 4.76 20.20 -0.44
CA VAL A 33 5.43 21.08 -1.42
C VAL A 33 6.84 21.48 -0.96
N ASP A 34 7.08 21.46 0.34
CA ASP A 34 8.37 21.77 0.96
C ASP A 34 9.28 20.54 1.07
N LEU A 35 8.80 19.34 0.69
CA LEU A 35 9.61 18.13 0.73
C LEU A 35 10.71 18.20 -0.35
N PRO A 36 11.99 17.97 0.00
CA PRO A 36 13.06 17.89 -0.98
C PRO A 36 12.75 16.84 -2.05
N ARG A 37 12.84 17.25 -3.32
CA ARG A 37 12.71 16.33 -4.45
C ARG A 37 14.05 15.65 -4.74
N PRO A 38 14.01 14.39 -5.18
CA PRO A 38 15.17 13.77 -5.80
C PRO A 38 15.75 14.64 -6.91
N ALA A 39 17.07 14.82 -6.93
CA ALA A 39 17.74 15.76 -7.83
C ALA A 39 17.87 15.24 -9.28
N HIS A 40 17.77 13.92 -9.47
CA HIS A 40 17.94 13.27 -10.76
C HIS A 40 16.60 13.20 -11.51
N ALA A 41 16.63 13.48 -12.81
CA ALA A 41 15.42 13.63 -13.63
C ALA A 41 14.58 12.35 -13.79
N GLY A 42 15.16 11.18 -13.52
CA GLY A 42 14.46 9.90 -13.54
C GLY A 42 13.81 9.52 -12.21
N ASP A 43 14.11 10.26 -11.13
CA ASP A 43 13.72 9.87 -9.79
C ASP A 43 12.37 10.53 -9.44
N GLN A 44 11.46 9.74 -8.91
CA GLN A 44 10.09 10.20 -8.62
C GLN A 44 9.62 9.64 -7.28
N VAL A 45 8.83 10.43 -6.55
CA VAL A 45 8.01 9.88 -5.47
C VAL A 45 6.80 9.23 -6.12
N GLN A 46 6.74 7.90 -6.09
CA GLN A 46 5.64 7.14 -6.67
C GLN A 46 4.68 6.63 -5.59
N GLY A 47 3.38 6.68 -5.89
CA GLY A 47 2.39 5.89 -5.18
C GLY A 47 2.24 4.55 -5.88
N VAL A 48 2.58 3.45 -5.20
CA VAL A 48 2.22 2.11 -5.67
C VAL A 48 0.84 1.79 -5.09
N PRO A 49 -0.18 1.46 -5.92
CA PRO A 49 -1.48 1.06 -5.40
C PRO A 49 -1.34 -0.14 -4.47
N TYR A 50 -1.99 -0.09 -3.31
CA TYR A 50 -2.00 -1.19 -2.35
C TYR A 50 -3.38 -1.46 -1.79
N ARG A 51 -3.62 -2.71 -1.40
CA ARG A 51 -4.79 -3.11 -0.61
C ARG A 51 -4.34 -3.73 0.71
N PRO A 52 -5.01 -3.40 1.83
CA PRO A 52 -4.76 -4.06 3.10
C PRO A 52 -5.33 -5.48 3.08
N VAL A 53 -4.54 -6.43 3.60
CA VAL A 53 -4.97 -7.78 3.96
C VAL A 53 -4.90 -7.90 5.48
N GLU A 54 -6.04 -8.20 6.10
CA GLU A 54 -6.25 -8.04 7.54
C GLU A 54 -6.22 -9.38 8.30
N PHE A 55 -5.52 -9.41 9.43
CA PHE A 55 -5.47 -10.53 10.37
C PHE A 55 -5.69 -10.02 11.79
N ARG A 56 -6.86 -10.28 12.35
CA ARG A 56 -7.20 -9.97 13.75
C ARG A 56 -7.10 -11.19 14.63
N ASP A 57 -6.53 -10.99 15.82
CA ASP A 57 -6.47 -12.00 16.87
C ASP A 57 -6.34 -11.37 18.26
N ASP A 58 -6.70 -12.12 19.31
CA ASP A 58 -6.60 -11.65 20.69
C ASP A 58 -5.13 -11.59 21.15
N ASP A 59 -4.22 -12.23 20.41
CA ASP A 59 -2.78 -12.19 20.63
C ASP A 59 -1.96 -11.90 19.35
N LEU A 60 -0.97 -11.02 19.48
CA LEU A 60 -0.13 -10.58 18.37
C LEU A 60 0.64 -11.73 17.70
N PRO A 61 1.28 -12.68 18.43
CA PRO A 61 1.97 -13.80 17.81
C PRO A 61 1.07 -14.63 16.87
N THR A 62 -0.16 -14.95 17.29
CA THR A 62 -1.11 -15.72 16.47
C THR A 62 -1.52 -14.94 15.22
N ALA A 63 -1.79 -13.63 15.35
CA ALA A 63 -2.09 -12.77 14.20
C ALA A 63 -0.93 -12.77 13.18
N LEU A 64 0.32 -12.66 13.66
CA LEU A 64 1.52 -12.70 12.83
C LEU A 64 1.76 -14.07 12.18
N GLU A 65 1.54 -15.17 12.90
CA GLU A 65 1.68 -16.53 12.35
C GLU A 65 0.68 -16.78 11.23
N ARG A 66 -0.55 -16.30 11.38
CA ARG A 66 -1.59 -16.37 10.34
C ARG A 66 -1.24 -15.52 9.13
N ALA A 67 -0.73 -14.31 9.34
CA ALA A 67 -0.25 -13.44 8.27
C ALA A 67 0.91 -14.11 7.48
N ALA A 68 1.91 -14.65 8.18
CA ALA A 68 3.02 -15.36 7.57
C ALA A 68 2.57 -16.62 6.79
N SER A 69 1.64 -17.39 7.37
CA SER A 69 1.06 -18.57 6.73
C SER A 69 0.26 -18.23 5.48
N TRP A 70 -0.41 -17.07 5.47
CA TRP A 70 -1.09 -16.58 4.28
C TRP A 70 -0.12 -16.13 3.19
N LEU A 71 0.94 -15.39 3.53
CA LEU A 71 1.97 -14.97 2.58
C LEU A 71 2.62 -16.17 1.88
N ARG A 72 2.95 -17.23 2.64
CA ARG A 72 3.53 -18.46 2.06
C ARG A 72 2.61 -19.15 1.08
N ARG A 73 1.35 -19.37 1.46
CA ARG A 73 0.36 -20.00 0.56
C ARG A 73 0.09 -19.15 -0.69
N THR A 74 0.07 -17.83 -0.53
CA THR A 74 -0.13 -16.91 -1.66
C THR A 74 1.06 -16.91 -2.59
N GLN A 75 2.29 -16.91 -2.04
CA GLN A 75 3.51 -17.08 -2.81
C GLN A 75 3.51 -18.39 -3.62
N GLU A 76 3.11 -19.50 -2.99
CA GLU A 76 3.01 -20.79 -3.67
C GLU A 76 1.99 -20.77 -4.80
N TRP A 77 0.88 -20.04 -4.63
CA TRP A 77 -0.17 -19.93 -5.64
C TRP A 77 0.19 -18.98 -6.79
N LEU A 78 0.85 -17.86 -6.50
CA LEU A 78 1.35 -16.89 -7.48
C LEU A 78 2.58 -17.41 -8.25
N GLY A 79 3.40 -18.23 -7.58
CA GLY A 79 4.72 -18.65 -8.06
C GLY A 79 5.84 -17.66 -7.77
N GLU A 80 5.54 -16.58 -7.08
CA GLU A 80 6.48 -15.54 -6.69
C GLU A 80 6.04 -14.91 -5.36
N PRO A 81 6.95 -14.28 -4.60
CA PRO A 81 6.59 -13.59 -3.36
C PRO A 81 5.59 -12.46 -3.61
N VAL A 82 4.69 -12.24 -2.66
CA VAL A 82 3.81 -11.06 -2.64
C VAL A 82 4.62 -9.82 -2.25
N ASP A 83 4.47 -8.74 -3.00
CA ASP A 83 5.00 -7.42 -2.71
C ASP A 83 4.24 -6.79 -1.54
N VAL A 84 4.81 -6.89 -0.35
CA VAL A 84 4.34 -6.19 0.85
C VAL A 84 5.05 -4.84 0.95
N ILE A 85 4.28 -3.76 0.85
CA ILE A 85 4.77 -2.37 0.89
C ILE A 85 4.95 -1.91 2.33
N ALA A 86 4.00 -2.26 3.21
CA ALA A 86 4.04 -1.90 4.62
C ALA A 86 3.29 -2.93 5.48
N ILE A 87 3.61 -2.94 6.77
CA ILE A 87 2.88 -3.68 7.80
C ILE A 87 2.37 -2.66 8.81
N HIS A 88 1.05 -2.61 8.99
CA HIS A 88 0.42 -1.84 10.05
C HIS A 88 0.05 -2.77 11.19
N LEU A 89 0.56 -2.48 12.39
CA LEU A 89 0.25 -3.20 13.62
C LEU A 89 -0.54 -2.28 14.52
N ASP A 90 -1.78 -2.66 14.80
CA ASP A 90 -2.67 -1.90 15.65
C ASP A 90 -3.07 -2.75 16.87
N TYR A 91 -3.26 -2.09 18.00
CA TYR A 91 -3.76 -2.70 19.22
C TYR A 91 -4.95 -1.88 19.70
N ASP A 92 -6.10 -2.53 19.77
CA ASP A 92 -7.35 -1.94 20.21
C ASP A 92 -7.73 -2.59 21.54
N ASP A 93 -7.80 -1.80 22.60
CA ASP A 93 -8.25 -2.22 23.94
C ASP A 93 -9.69 -1.78 24.26
N GLY A 94 -10.44 -1.40 23.22
CA GLY A 94 -11.85 -1.06 23.27
C GLY A 94 -12.76 -2.24 23.64
N GLU A 95 -13.93 -1.89 24.19
CA GLU A 95 -15.06 -2.78 24.52
C GLU A 95 -14.69 -4.20 25.02
N ASN A 96 -14.02 -4.28 26.17
CA ASN A 96 -13.81 -5.52 26.96
C ASN A 96 -13.11 -6.71 26.24
N ARG A 97 -12.73 -6.58 24.97
CA ARG A 97 -12.08 -7.64 24.18
C ARG A 97 -10.91 -7.05 23.41
N PRO A 98 -9.77 -6.84 24.08
CA PRO A 98 -8.60 -6.31 23.42
C PRO A 98 -8.14 -7.25 22.31
N TYR A 99 -7.73 -6.68 21.17
CA TYR A 99 -7.23 -7.44 20.03
C TYR A 99 -6.09 -6.71 19.32
N TYR A 100 -5.32 -7.49 18.57
CA TYR A 100 -4.29 -6.99 17.66
C TYR A 100 -4.80 -7.11 16.22
N ASP A 101 -4.60 -6.06 15.42
CA ASP A 101 -4.94 -6.02 14.00
C ASP A 101 -3.66 -5.86 13.17
N VAL A 102 -3.28 -6.94 12.47
CA VAL A 102 -2.15 -6.96 11.54
C VAL A 102 -2.69 -6.73 10.13
N LYS A 103 -2.32 -5.60 9.51
CA LYS A 103 -2.63 -5.31 8.11
C LYS A 103 -1.37 -5.33 7.27
N LEU A 104 -1.33 -6.23 6.29
CA LEU A 104 -0.33 -6.24 5.23
C LEU A 104 -0.82 -5.34 4.10
N LEU A 105 -0.08 -4.27 3.78
CA LEU A 105 -0.38 -3.42 2.65
C LEU A 105 0.34 -4.01 1.43
N CYS A 106 -0.38 -4.83 0.66
CA CYS A 106 0.19 -5.52 -0.50
C CYS A 106 -0.09 -4.76 -1.79
N ASN A 107 0.83 -4.84 -2.75
CA ASN A 107 0.63 -4.34 -4.11
C ASN A 107 -0.68 -4.90 -4.70
N GLU A 108 -1.51 -4.04 -5.28
CA GLU A 108 -2.78 -4.47 -5.88
C GLU A 108 -2.60 -5.46 -7.04
N GLU A 109 -1.50 -5.37 -7.80
CA GLU A 109 -1.23 -6.25 -8.93
C GLU A 109 -1.09 -7.72 -8.50
N ASP A 110 -0.34 -7.97 -7.43
CA ASP A 110 -0.17 -9.33 -6.89
C ASP A 110 -1.48 -9.89 -6.36
N LEU A 111 -2.30 -9.03 -5.75
CA LEU A 111 -3.62 -9.40 -5.28
C LEU A 111 -4.62 -9.63 -6.42
N ALA A 112 -4.42 -9.02 -7.59
CA ALA A 112 -5.21 -9.29 -8.78
C ALA A 112 -4.92 -10.69 -9.37
N GLY A 113 -3.73 -11.24 -9.07
CA GLY A 113 -3.50 -12.67 -9.02
C GLY A 113 -3.61 -13.41 -10.35
N ALA A 114 -2.63 -13.23 -11.24
CA ALA A 114 -2.44 -14.16 -12.37
C ALA A 114 -1.77 -15.46 -11.86
N PRO A 115 -2.46 -16.61 -11.82
CA PRO A 115 -1.88 -17.86 -11.32
C PRO A 115 -0.70 -18.34 -12.18
N ILE A 116 0.21 -19.13 -11.60
CA ILE A 116 1.36 -19.74 -12.31
C ILE A 116 0.95 -20.37 -13.64
N ALA A 117 -0.10 -21.20 -13.62
CA ALA A 117 -0.58 -21.90 -14.81
C ALA A 117 -1.00 -20.93 -15.94
N LEU A 118 -1.53 -19.76 -15.60
CA LEU A 118 -1.90 -18.74 -16.57
C LEU A 118 -0.68 -18.03 -17.14
N ARG A 119 0.33 -17.74 -16.29
CA ARG A 119 1.61 -17.15 -16.72
C ARG A 119 2.40 -18.10 -17.63
N GLU A 120 2.46 -19.38 -17.29
CA GLU A 120 3.10 -20.42 -18.12
C GLU A 120 2.39 -20.60 -19.47
N HIS A 121 1.05 -20.58 -19.47
CA HIS A 121 0.26 -20.64 -20.71
C HIS A 121 0.49 -19.41 -21.60
N VAL A 122 0.55 -18.20 -21.02
CA VAL A 122 0.86 -16.96 -21.76
C VAL A 122 2.29 -17.01 -22.31
N ALA A 123 3.28 -17.39 -21.50
CA ALA A 123 4.68 -17.51 -21.92
C ALA A 123 4.88 -18.56 -23.03
N LYS A 124 4.15 -19.68 -22.97
CA LYS A 124 4.18 -20.73 -24.00
C LYS A 124 3.42 -20.38 -25.28
N SER A 125 2.44 -19.47 -25.19
CA SER A 125 1.62 -19.03 -26.33
C SER A 125 2.15 -17.77 -27.01
N ALA A 126 3.15 -17.09 -26.42
CA ALA A 126 3.88 -16.02 -27.07
C ALA A 126 4.66 -16.59 -28.27
N PRO A 127 4.41 -16.13 -29.53
CA PRO A 127 5.20 -16.57 -30.66
C PRO A 127 6.65 -16.13 -30.46
N GLY A 128 7.57 -17.09 -30.46
CA GLY A 128 9.00 -16.79 -30.40
C GLY A 128 9.39 -15.82 -31.51
N GLN A 129 9.92 -14.66 -31.14
CA GLN A 129 10.71 -13.83 -32.05
C GLN A 129 12.03 -14.58 -32.29
N GLY A 130 12.09 -15.26 -33.44
CA GLY A 130 13.35 -15.65 -34.08
C GLY A 130 13.99 -14.49 -34.81
#